data_AF-A0A350CAY9-F1
#
_entry.id   AF-A0A350CAY9-F1
#
_cell.length_a   1.000
_cell.length_b   1.000
_cell.length_c   1.000
_cell.angle_alpha   90.00
_cell.angle_beta   90.00
_cell.angle_gamma   90.00
#
_symmetry.space_group_name_H-M   'P 1'
#
loop_
_entity.id
_entity.type
_entity.pdbx_description
1 polymer ?
#
loop_
_entity_poly.entity_id
_entity_poly.type
_entity_poly.pdbx_seq_one_letter_code
_entity_poly.pdbx_strand_id
1 'polypeptide(L)'
;SLSPDQSIAHGAALYAGMLQANRQQAKSVYDRRVSERLRRVQQRSVSARSLGILVRDEQTGRRVPHYLIGANSPLPASVTSVFGTVVPNQRKVHVRIVESGAGSDRPPTVLGDCTVSGLPADLPEGSEIEVTLSYDHQARVHVTAREPLSGVLAEVEILRADNLQRGVVPEESRVAAAEPVAELKSVSATGAAVELGAAPKPEPKPEPKPEPKP
;
A
#
# COMPACT_ATOMS: atom_id res chain seq x y z
N SER A 1 13.70 -15.24 -19.04
CA SER A 1 13.22 -14.26 -18.03
C SER A 1 12.49 -13.12 -18.75
N LEU A 2 11.72 -12.31 -18.03
CA LEU A 2 11.30 -10.98 -18.51
C LEU A 2 12.43 -9.96 -18.22
N SER A 3 12.43 -8.82 -18.91
CA SER A 3 13.26 -7.68 -18.48
C SER A 3 12.71 -7.08 -17.18
N PRO A 4 13.54 -6.39 -16.37
CA PRO A 4 13.06 -5.68 -15.18
C PRO A 4 11.90 -4.72 -15.50
N ASP A 5 12.05 -3.95 -16.58
CA ASP A 5 11.14 -2.87 -16.98
C ASP A 5 9.75 -3.38 -17.36
N GLN A 6 9.67 -4.58 -17.96
CA GLN A 6 8.40 -5.22 -18.33
C GLN A 6 7.82 -6.10 -17.22
N SER A 7 8.64 -6.55 -16.26
CA SER A 7 8.23 -7.52 -15.24
C SER A 7 7.05 -7.05 -14.39
N ILE A 8 7.04 -5.77 -13.99
CA ILE A 8 5.98 -5.17 -13.17
C ILE A 8 4.68 -5.07 -13.97
N ALA A 9 4.74 -4.55 -15.19
CA ALA A 9 3.56 -4.38 -16.06
C ALA A 9 2.91 -5.73 -16.41
N HIS A 10 3.70 -6.74 -16.78
CA HIS A 10 3.20 -8.09 -17.03
C HIS A 10 2.65 -8.76 -15.77
N GLY A 11 3.29 -8.57 -14.61
CA GLY A 11 2.79 -9.07 -13.33
C GLY A 11 1.42 -8.47 -12.95
N ALA A 12 1.27 -7.15 -13.10
CA ALA A 12 0.01 -6.45 -12.87
C ALA A 12 -1.09 -6.90 -13.84
N ALA A 13 -0.78 -7.06 -15.13
CA ALA A 13 -1.74 -7.53 -16.14
C ALA A 13 -2.20 -8.98 -15.88
N LEU A 14 -1.27 -9.87 -15.51
CA LEU A 14 -1.60 -11.25 -15.13
C LEU A 14 -2.49 -11.29 -13.87
N TYR A 15 -2.19 -10.46 -12.86
CA TYR A 15 -2.98 -10.39 -11.64
C TYR A 15 -4.38 -9.81 -11.88
N ALA A 16 -4.51 -8.77 -12.70
CA ALA A 16 -5.80 -8.26 -13.15
C ALA A 16 -6.61 -9.36 -13.88
N GLY A 17 -5.96 -10.15 -14.74
CA GLY A 17 -6.55 -11.32 -15.39
C GLY A 17 -7.04 -12.38 -14.40
N MET A 18 -6.29 -12.66 -13.32
CA MET A 18 -6.72 -13.57 -12.24
C MET A 18 -7.97 -13.05 -11.52
N LEU A 19 -7.96 -11.77 -11.12
CA LEU A 19 -9.10 -11.12 -10.45
C LEU A 19 -10.35 -11.11 -11.34
N GLN A 20 -10.20 -10.86 -12.64
CA GLN A 20 -11.30 -10.94 -13.60
C GLN A 20 -11.78 -12.37 -13.83
N ALA A 21 -10.87 -13.34 -14.02
CA ALA A 21 -11.21 -14.74 -14.25
C ALA A 21 -12.06 -15.36 -13.13
N ASN A 22 -11.91 -14.86 -11.89
CA ASN A 22 -12.71 -15.29 -10.74
C ASN A 22 -14.12 -14.66 -10.68
N ARG A 23 -14.41 -13.60 -11.44
CA ARG A 23 -15.76 -13.01 -11.57
C ARG A 23 -16.61 -13.84 -12.54
N GLN A 24 -17.93 -13.88 -12.30
CA GLN A 24 -18.86 -14.68 -13.11
C GLN A 24 -18.94 -14.22 -14.58
N GLN A 25 -18.70 -12.94 -14.84
CA GLN A 25 -18.70 -12.30 -16.17
C GLN A 25 -17.48 -12.65 -17.05
N ALA A 26 -16.45 -13.33 -16.53
CA ALA A 26 -15.20 -13.60 -17.26
C ALA A 26 -15.36 -14.37 -18.59
N LYS A 27 -16.47 -15.09 -18.77
CA LYS A 27 -16.71 -16.03 -19.88
C LYS A 27 -16.74 -15.39 -21.27
N SER A 28 -16.91 -14.08 -21.38
CA SER A 28 -16.95 -13.35 -22.67
C SER A 28 -15.64 -12.68 -23.06
N VAL A 29 -14.67 -12.56 -22.14
CA VAL A 29 -13.44 -11.76 -22.34
C VAL A 29 -12.22 -12.63 -22.64
N TYR A 30 -12.19 -13.88 -22.15
CA TYR A 30 -11.03 -14.74 -22.21
C TYR A 30 -11.36 -16.15 -22.73
N ASP A 31 -10.42 -16.75 -23.46
CA ASP A 31 -10.46 -18.17 -23.80
C ASP A 31 -10.64 -19.01 -22.52
N ARG A 32 -11.49 -20.04 -22.61
CA ARG A 32 -11.83 -20.93 -21.51
C ARG A 32 -10.60 -21.57 -20.87
N ARG A 33 -9.61 -22.00 -21.65
CA ARG A 33 -8.35 -22.61 -21.19
C ARG A 33 -7.47 -21.59 -20.46
N VAL A 34 -7.49 -20.32 -20.88
CA VAL A 34 -6.78 -19.23 -20.16
C VAL A 34 -7.46 -18.97 -18.81
N SER A 35 -8.78 -18.86 -18.79
CA SER A 35 -9.58 -18.71 -17.57
C SER A 35 -9.37 -19.87 -16.59
N GLU A 36 -9.40 -21.12 -17.07
CA GLU A 36 -9.17 -22.34 -16.27
C GLU A 36 -7.72 -22.48 -15.77
N ARG A 37 -6.74 -21.80 -16.39
CA ARG A 37 -5.36 -21.72 -15.88
C ARG A 37 -5.22 -20.62 -14.83
N LEU A 38 -5.74 -19.42 -15.09
CA LEU A 38 -5.67 -18.29 -14.15
C LEU A 38 -6.36 -18.60 -12.82
N ARG A 39 -7.51 -19.30 -12.85
CA ARG A 39 -8.24 -19.77 -11.66
C ARG A 39 -7.48 -20.75 -10.77
N ARG A 40 -6.39 -21.36 -11.24
CA ARG A 40 -5.54 -22.27 -10.45
C ARG A 40 -4.42 -21.54 -9.71
N VAL A 41 -4.15 -20.27 -10.04
CA VAL A 41 -3.11 -19.48 -9.39
C VAL A 41 -3.67 -18.87 -8.12
N GLN A 42 -3.09 -19.23 -6.97
CA GLN A 42 -3.39 -18.61 -5.68
C GLN A 42 -2.30 -17.59 -5.34
N GLN A 43 -2.67 -16.31 -5.29
CA GLN A 43 -1.81 -15.25 -4.75
C GLN A 43 -1.99 -15.20 -3.23
N ARG A 44 -0.88 -15.10 -2.48
CA ARG A 44 -0.89 -14.92 -1.03
C ARG A 44 0.00 -13.74 -0.67
N SER A 45 -0.60 -12.66 -0.17
CA SER A 45 0.14 -11.51 0.37
C SER A 45 0.76 -11.85 1.73
N VAL A 46 1.88 -11.21 2.06
CA VAL A 46 2.55 -11.32 3.37
C VAL A 46 2.98 -9.95 3.89
N SER A 47 3.13 -9.79 5.20
CA SER A 47 3.75 -8.60 5.81
C SER A 47 5.23 -8.53 5.44
N ALA A 48 5.75 -7.34 5.13
CA ALA A 48 7.18 -7.18 4.83
C ALA A 48 8.05 -7.18 6.11
N ARG A 49 7.47 -6.79 7.25
CA ARG A 49 8.14 -6.43 8.51
C ARG A 49 7.24 -6.78 9.69
N SER A 50 7.81 -6.92 10.89
CA SER A 50 7.02 -7.23 12.08
C SER A 50 6.29 -5.97 12.58
N LEU A 51 5.01 -6.10 12.91
CA LEU A 51 4.15 -5.04 13.46
C LEU A 51 3.98 -5.24 14.98
N GLY A 52 4.09 -4.16 15.74
CA GLY A 52 4.07 -4.19 17.20
C GLY A 52 3.70 -2.86 17.83
N ILE A 53 3.88 -2.80 19.15
CA ILE A 53 3.70 -1.59 19.95
C ILE A 53 4.92 -1.33 20.83
N LEU A 54 5.10 -0.10 21.29
CA LEU A 54 6.06 0.20 22.35
C LEU A 54 5.44 -0.04 23.73
N VAL A 55 5.86 -1.13 24.39
CA VAL A 55 5.51 -1.43 25.79
C VAL A 55 6.53 -0.79 26.74
N ARG A 56 6.17 -0.62 28.02
CA ARG A 56 7.12 -0.29 29.09
C ARG A 56 7.76 -1.59 29.60
N ASP A 57 9.08 -1.64 29.57
CA ASP A 57 9.86 -2.64 30.29
C ASP A 57 9.86 -2.30 31.79
N GLU A 58 9.48 -3.26 32.64
CA GLU A 58 9.28 -3.02 34.08
C GLU A 58 10.60 -2.82 34.84
N GLN A 59 11.65 -3.55 34.46
CA GLN A 59 12.94 -3.55 35.17
C GLN A 59 13.76 -2.29 34.89
N THR A 60 13.73 -1.79 33.66
CA THR A 60 14.50 -0.62 33.21
C THR A 60 13.65 0.65 33.10
N GLY A 61 12.32 0.53 33.14
CA GLY A 61 11.36 1.61 32.90
C GLY A 61 11.32 2.13 31.46
N ARG A 62 12.15 1.59 30.55
CA ARG A 62 12.29 2.09 29.17
C ARG A 62 11.16 1.58 28.28
N ARG A 63 10.91 2.27 27.17
CA ARG A 63 9.99 1.76 26.13
C ARG A 63 10.74 0.85 25.15
N VAL A 64 10.22 -0.35 24.94
CA VAL A 64 10.80 -1.37 24.06
C VAL A 64 9.76 -1.87 23.04
N PRO A 65 10.15 -2.25 21.81
CA PRO A 65 9.21 -2.75 20.82
C PRO A 65 8.80 -4.21 21.13
N HIS A 66 7.50 -4.45 21.25
CA HIS A 66 6.90 -5.77 21.37
C HIS A 66 6.09 -6.06 20.10
N TYR A 67 6.56 -6.99 19.28
CA TYR A 67 5.96 -7.34 17.99
C TYR A 67 4.92 -8.46 18.15
N LEU A 68 3.69 -8.21 17.68
CA LEU A 68 2.58 -9.17 17.75
C LEU A 68 2.36 -9.91 16.43
N ILE A 69 2.54 -9.23 15.29
CA ILE A 69 2.51 -9.86 13.96
C ILE A 69 3.93 -9.90 13.42
N GLY A 70 4.45 -11.08 13.08
CA GLY A 70 5.79 -11.24 12.55
C GLY A 70 5.95 -10.71 11.12
N ALA A 71 7.20 -10.49 10.70
CA ALA A 71 7.55 -10.35 9.28
C ALA A 71 7.23 -11.64 8.52
N ASN A 72 6.82 -11.50 7.25
CA ASN A 72 6.35 -12.58 6.38
C ASN A 72 5.07 -13.31 6.86
N SER A 73 4.33 -12.73 7.83
CA SER A 73 3.01 -13.25 8.22
C SER A 73 2.01 -13.09 7.06
N PRO A 74 1.19 -14.10 6.76
CA PRO A 74 0.23 -14.05 5.65
C PRO A 74 -0.89 -13.03 5.93
N LEU A 75 -1.36 -12.33 4.90
CA LEU A 75 -2.42 -11.33 5.04
C LEU A 75 -3.77 -11.83 4.50
N PRO A 76 -4.91 -11.46 5.12
CA PRO A 76 -5.03 -10.63 6.33
C PRO A 76 -4.55 -11.38 7.59
N ALA A 77 -4.15 -10.61 8.61
CA ALA A 77 -3.69 -11.11 9.90
C ALA A 77 -4.28 -10.25 11.02
N SER A 78 -4.58 -10.86 12.17
CA SER A 78 -5.00 -10.14 13.38
C SER A 78 -4.45 -10.85 14.61
N VAL A 79 -3.95 -10.08 15.57
CA VAL A 79 -3.46 -10.57 16.86
C VAL A 79 -3.88 -9.60 17.97
N THR A 80 -4.59 -10.14 18.96
CA THR A 80 -4.93 -9.44 20.21
C THR A 80 -3.97 -9.86 21.31
N SER A 81 -3.53 -8.91 22.13
CA SER A 81 -2.72 -9.16 23.33
C SER A 81 -3.16 -8.21 24.45
N VAL A 82 -3.00 -8.64 25.70
CA VAL A 82 -3.44 -7.89 26.88
C VAL A 82 -2.23 -7.23 27.54
N PHE A 83 -2.37 -5.96 27.94
CA PHE A 83 -1.35 -5.16 28.60
C PHE A 83 -1.92 -4.47 29.84
N GLY A 84 -1.11 -4.21 30.86
CA GLY A 84 -1.54 -3.53 32.09
C GLY A 84 -1.50 -1.99 32.01
N THR A 85 -2.34 -1.33 32.79
CA THR A 85 -2.09 0.04 33.28
C THR A 85 -0.81 0.08 34.12
N VAL A 86 -0.09 1.21 34.09
CA VAL A 86 1.25 1.37 34.71
C VAL A 86 1.28 2.31 35.92
N VAL A 87 0.12 2.81 36.33
CA VAL A 87 -0.17 3.58 37.55
C VAL A 87 -1.63 3.37 37.94
N PRO A 88 -2.02 3.53 39.23
CA PRO A 88 -3.42 3.56 39.61
C PRO A 88 -4.14 4.79 39.04
N ASN A 89 -5.45 4.66 38.85
CA ASN A 89 -6.38 5.69 38.36
C ASN A 89 -6.02 6.25 36.97
N GLN A 90 -5.43 5.40 36.11
CA GLN A 90 -4.89 5.81 34.81
C GLN A 90 -5.98 6.17 33.78
N ARG A 91 -6.36 7.46 33.73
CA ARG A 91 -7.42 8.01 32.85
C ARG A 91 -7.18 7.91 31.32
N LYS A 92 -5.98 7.52 30.88
CA LYS A 92 -5.55 7.52 29.47
C LYS A 92 -4.47 6.46 29.19
N VAL A 93 -4.62 5.70 28.10
CA VAL A 93 -3.60 4.76 27.59
C VAL A 93 -3.17 5.21 26.20
N HIS A 94 -1.86 5.22 25.95
CA HIS A 94 -1.25 5.71 24.72
C HIS A 94 -0.41 4.59 24.08
N VAL A 95 -1.06 3.81 23.22
CA VAL A 95 -0.45 2.75 22.43
C VAL A 95 0.33 3.40 21.28
N ARG A 96 1.65 3.23 21.23
CA ARG A 96 2.48 3.70 20.10
C ARG A 96 2.82 2.54 19.19
N ILE A 97 2.37 2.60 17.95
CA ILE A 97 2.48 1.52 16.96
C ILE A 97 3.84 1.62 16.26
N VAL A 98 4.52 0.49 16.13
CA VAL A 98 5.85 0.38 15.52
C VAL A 98 5.94 -0.77 14.52
N GLU A 99 6.77 -0.57 13.51
CA GLU A 99 7.20 -1.57 12.55
C GLU A 99 8.70 -1.87 12.77
N SER A 100 9.13 -3.12 12.56
CA SER A 100 10.52 -3.53 12.82
C SER A 100 11.54 -2.82 11.94
N GLY A 101 12.83 -2.97 12.26
CA GLY A 101 13.92 -2.68 11.32
C GLY A 101 13.85 -3.51 10.03
N ALA A 102 14.65 -3.13 9.02
CA ALA A 102 14.85 -3.92 7.80
C ALA A 102 15.83 -5.08 7.99
N GLY A 103 16.80 -4.89 8.90
CA GLY A 103 17.56 -5.91 9.58
C GLY A 103 17.57 -5.60 11.08
N SER A 104 18.26 -6.42 11.87
CA SER A 104 18.44 -6.21 13.32
C SER A 104 19.30 -5.00 13.68
N ASP A 105 20.02 -4.45 12.71
CA ASP A 105 20.82 -3.22 12.78
C ASP A 105 19.97 -1.95 12.82
N ARG A 106 18.74 -2.00 12.29
CA ARG A 106 17.91 -0.80 12.10
C ARG A 106 16.90 -0.62 13.25
N PRO A 107 16.73 0.62 13.75
CA PRO A 107 15.71 0.91 14.75
C PRO A 107 14.29 0.67 14.21
N PRO A 108 13.31 0.40 15.09
CA PRO A 108 11.91 0.35 14.70
C PRO A 108 11.42 1.71 14.19
N THR A 109 10.52 1.67 13.21
CA THR A 109 9.84 2.86 12.67
C THR A 109 8.51 3.04 13.39
N VAL A 110 8.25 4.23 13.93
CA VAL A 110 6.93 4.58 14.49
C VAL A 110 5.96 4.82 13.33
N LEU A 111 4.83 4.12 13.32
CA LEU A 111 3.81 4.27 12.28
C LEU A 111 2.72 5.28 12.67
N GLY A 112 2.40 5.36 13.97
CA GLY A 112 1.34 6.21 14.51
C GLY A 112 1.02 5.86 15.96
N ASP A 113 -0.03 6.47 16.51
CA ASP A 113 -0.46 6.32 17.89
C ASP A 113 -1.96 6.04 17.97
N CYS A 114 -2.37 5.08 18.82
CA CYS A 114 -3.75 4.87 19.24
C CYS A 114 -3.88 5.30 20.70
N THR A 115 -4.93 6.07 21.01
CA THR A 115 -5.11 6.69 22.33
C THR A 115 -6.49 6.36 22.89
N VAL A 116 -6.53 5.56 23.93
CA VAL A 116 -7.75 5.35 24.75
C VAL A 116 -7.78 6.44 25.81
N SER A 117 -8.91 7.11 25.98
CA SER A 117 -9.07 8.22 26.94
C SER A 117 -10.47 8.22 27.54
N GLY A 118 -10.57 8.57 28.83
CA GLY A 118 -11.84 8.50 29.56
C GLY A 118 -12.02 7.19 30.34
N LEU A 119 -10.94 6.41 30.49
CA LEU A 119 -10.89 5.21 31.34
C LEU A 119 -11.38 5.50 32.78
N PRO A 120 -11.93 4.51 33.51
CA PRO A 120 -12.48 4.70 34.86
C PRO A 120 -11.55 5.42 35.86
N ALA A 121 -12.13 6.09 36.85
CA ALA A 121 -11.39 6.94 37.80
C ALA A 121 -10.72 6.14 38.93
N ASP A 122 -11.16 4.91 39.07
CA ASP A 122 -10.92 3.89 40.11
C ASP A 122 -10.16 2.67 39.54
N LEU A 123 -9.72 2.75 38.28
CA LEU A 123 -9.01 1.69 37.57
C LEU A 123 -7.63 1.44 38.23
N PRO A 124 -7.36 0.27 38.84
CA PRO A 124 -6.09 0.01 39.50
C PRO A 124 -4.89 -0.06 38.54
N GLU A 125 -3.69 -0.17 39.10
CA GLU A 125 -2.49 -0.54 38.35
C GLU A 125 -2.56 -2.03 37.94
N GLY A 126 -2.05 -2.38 36.76
CA GLY A 126 -2.18 -3.72 36.19
C GLY A 126 -3.53 -4.05 35.56
N SER A 127 -4.50 -3.12 35.52
CA SER A 127 -5.77 -3.32 34.83
C SER A 127 -5.60 -3.60 33.34
N GLU A 128 -6.38 -4.56 32.85
CA GLU A 128 -6.26 -5.10 31.50
C GLU A 128 -6.69 -4.08 30.43
N ILE A 129 -5.83 -3.93 29.41
CA ILE A 129 -6.10 -3.24 28.16
C ILE A 129 -5.81 -4.22 27.04
N GLU A 130 -6.86 -4.66 26.36
CA GLU A 130 -6.76 -5.45 25.14
C GLU A 130 -6.29 -4.53 24.00
N VAL A 131 -5.19 -4.89 23.33
CA VAL A 131 -4.74 -4.23 22.11
C VAL A 131 -4.76 -5.24 20.98
N THR A 132 -5.57 -4.97 19.96
CA THR A 132 -5.64 -5.74 18.72
C THR A 132 -4.89 -4.99 17.62
N LEU A 133 -3.85 -5.62 17.07
CA LEU A 133 -3.20 -5.17 15.84
C LEU A 133 -3.66 -6.05 14.69
N SER A 134 -3.99 -5.46 13.54
CA SER A 134 -4.37 -6.22 12.36
C SER A 134 -3.89 -5.60 11.04
N TYR A 135 -3.74 -6.46 10.04
CA TYR A 135 -3.50 -6.16 8.64
C TYR A 135 -4.67 -6.66 7.80
N ASP A 136 -5.21 -5.79 6.95
CA ASP A 136 -6.21 -6.20 5.95
C ASP A 136 -5.57 -6.76 4.66
N HIS A 137 -6.41 -7.09 3.68
CA HIS A 137 -5.99 -7.59 2.36
C HIS A 137 -5.15 -6.58 1.55
N GLN A 138 -5.15 -5.28 1.91
CA GLN A 138 -4.35 -4.22 1.29
C GLN A 138 -3.09 -3.88 2.11
N ALA A 139 -2.80 -4.61 3.19
CA ALA A 139 -1.72 -4.34 4.14
C ALA A 139 -1.82 -2.96 4.85
N ARG A 140 -3.04 -2.41 4.96
CA ARG A 140 -3.34 -1.30 5.88
C ARG A 140 -3.33 -1.82 7.31
N VAL A 141 -2.88 -0.99 8.24
CA VAL A 141 -2.80 -1.33 9.66
C VAL A 141 -4.05 -0.79 10.36
N HIS A 142 -4.81 -1.66 11.00
CA HIS A 142 -5.96 -1.29 11.84
C HIS A 142 -5.67 -1.67 13.29
N VAL A 143 -5.87 -0.74 14.21
CA VAL A 143 -5.56 -0.92 15.64
C VAL A 143 -6.72 -0.52 16.52
N THR A 144 -7.20 -1.47 17.32
CA THR A 144 -8.20 -1.27 18.37
C THR A 144 -7.53 -1.45 19.73
N ALA A 145 -7.80 -0.56 20.68
CA ALA A 145 -7.40 -0.70 22.07
C ALA A 145 -8.62 -0.51 22.99
N ARG A 146 -8.88 -1.45 23.89
CA ARG A 146 -10.11 -1.54 24.71
C ARG A 146 -9.78 -1.87 26.17
N GLU A 147 -10.42 -1.18 27.11
CA GLU A 147 -10.55 -1.62 28.50
C GLU A 147 -11.84 -2.44 28.63
N PRO A 148 -11.78 -3.73 29.05
CA PRO A 148 -12.88 -4.67 28.87
C PRO A 148 -14.06 -4.50 29.85
N LEU A 149 -13.85 -3.89 31.02
CA LEU A 149 -14.88 -3.77 32.06
C LEU A 149 -15.82 -2.58 31.83
N SER A 150 -15.28 -1.41 31.45
CA SER A 150 -16.09 -0.25 31.05
C SER A 150 -16.46 -0.24 29.56
N GLY A 151 -15.78 -1.04 28.75
CA GLY A 151 -15.93 -1.07 27.30
C GLY A 151 -15.36 0.16 26.57
N VAL A 152 -14.68 1.07 27.29
CA VAL A 152 -14.05 2.25 26.70
C VAL A 152 -12.93 1.81 25.75
N LEU A 153 -13.04 2.23 24.49
CA LEU A 153 -12.14 1.82 23.41
C LEU A 153 -11.73 3.00 22.52
N ALA A 154 -10.66 2.80 21.76
CA ALA A 154 -10.25 3.66 20.66
C ALA A 154 -9.78 2.83 19.47
N GLU A 155 -10.06 3.30 18.25
CA GLU A 155 -9.69 2.64 17.00
C GLU A 155 -8.99 3.62 16.05
N VAL A 156 -8.04 3.12 15.25
CA VAL A 156 -7.35 3.92 14.23
C VAL A 156 -6.90 3.05 13.05
N GLU A 157 -7.14 3.52 11.82
CA GLU A 157 -6.44 3.06 10.62
C GLU A 157 -5.17 3.90 10.45
N ILE A 158 -4.02 3.23 10.30
CA ILE A 158 -2.72 3.91 10.14
C ILE A 158 -2.28 3.88 8.67
N LEU A 159 -2.38 5.05 8.04
CA LEU A 159 -1.83 5.33 6.72
C LEU A 159 -0.32 5.64 6.83
N ARG A 160 0.53 4.78 6.24
CA ARG A 160 1.99 5.02 6.20
C ARG A 160 2.28 6.30 5.38
N ALA A 161 2.90 7.31 6.00
CA ALA A 161 3.25 8.57 5.33
C ALA A 161 4.13 8.36 4.07
N ASP A 162 5.04 7.40 4.13
CA ASP A 162 5.92 6.97 3.03
C ASP A 162 5.16 6.48 1.77
N ASN A 163 3.88 6.11 1.91
CA ASN A 163 3.03 5.74 0.77
C ASN A 163 2.33 6.97 0.15
N LEU A 164 2.09 8.02 0.94
CA LEU A 164 1.52 9.28 0.46
C LEU A 164 2.57 10.12 -0.30
N GLN A 165 3.79 10.20 0.23
CA GLN A 165 4.87 11.01 -0.38
C GLN A 165 5.38 10.49 -1.74
N ARG A 166 5.06 9.25 -2.10
CA ARG A 166 5.32 8.68 -3.44
C ARG A 166 4.07 8.60 -4.34
N GLY A 167 2.93 9.07 -3.85
CA GLY A 167 1.61 8.93 -4.46
C GLY A 167 0.96 10.24 -4.92
N VAL A 168 1.70 11.35 -4.98
CA VAL A 168 1.18 12.62 -5.52
C VAL A 168 1.12 12.54 -7.05
N VAL A 169 0.06 11.91 -7.55
CA VAL A 169 -0.43 12.16 -8.91
C VAL A 169 -1.05 13.57 -8.94
N PRO A 170 -0.60 14.46 -9.84
CA PRO A 170 -1.27 15.75 -10.04
C PRO A 170 -2.73 15.55 -10.46
N GLU A 171 -3.64 16.42 -10.00
CA GLU A 171 -5.09 16.23 -10.20
C GLU A 171 -5.55 16.46 -11.67
N GLU A 172 -4.68 17.04 -12.50
CA GLU A 172 -4.94 17.50 -13.87
C GLU A 172 -4.92 16.37 -14.93
N SER A 173 -5.51 15.20 -14.63
CA SER A 173 -5.62 14.09 -15.60
C SER A 173 -6.96 13.36 -15.56
N ARG A 174 -8.03 14.07 -15.15
CA ARG A 174 -9.42 13.73 -15.47
C ARG A 174 -9.84 14.32 -16.82
N VAL A 175 -9.20 13.88 -17.91
CA VAL A 175 -9.74 14.09 -19.26
C VAL A 175 -11.02 13.25 -19.40
N ALA A 176 -12.04 13.82 -20.05
CA ALA A 176 -13.41 13.31 -20.01
C ALA A 176 -13.56 11.92 -20.65
N ALA A 177 -14.60 11.19 -20.23
CA ALA A 177 -15.07 10.00 -20.92
C ALA A 177 -15.56 10.35 -22.33
N ALA A 178 -15.08 9.62 -23.34
CA ALA A 178 -15.63 9.61 -24.69
C ALA A 178 -16.14 8.20 -24.99
N GLU A 179 -17.40 8.09 -25.38
CA GLU A 179 -18.07 6.82 -25.69
C GLU A 179 -17.68 6.28 -27.09
N PRO A 180 -17.91 4.99 -27.39
CA PRO A 180 -17.12 4.29 -28.40
C PRO A 180 -17.58 4.52 -29.84
N VAL A 181 -16.62 4.59 -30.76
CA VAL A 181 -16.86 4.51 -32.21
C VAL A 181 -16.78 3.04 -32.65
N ALA A 182 -17.73 2.62 -33.48
CA ALA A 182 -17.94 1.21 -33.83
C ALA A 182 -17.25 0.75 -35.12
N GLU A 183 -17.09 -0.57 -35.23
CA GLU A 183 -17.19 -1.36 -36.46
C GLU A 183 -16.20 -1.08 -37.62
N LEU A 184 -15.05 -1.76 -37.60
CA LEU A 184 -14.28 -1.99 -38.84
C LEU A 184 -14.98 -3.03 -39.73
N LYS A 185 -15.26 -2.65 -40.98
CA LYS A 185 -15.62 -3.57 -42.08
C LYS A 185 -14.47 -3.67 -43.09
N SER A 186 -14.24 -4.89 -43.58
CA SER A 186 -13.14 -5.24 -44.48
C SER A 186 -13.47 -5.02 -45.97
N VAL A 187 -12.51 -4.49 -46.73
CA VAL A 187 -12.44 -4.61 -48.20
C VAL A 187 -10.97 -4.86 -48.59
N SER A 188 -10.71 -5.52 -49.72
CA SER A 188 -9.35 -5.86 -50.18
C SER A 188 -8.96 -5.25 -51.53
N ALA A 189 -7.64 -5.06 -51.67
CA ALA A 189 -6.83 -5.17 -52.89
C ALA A 189 -6.95 -4.14 -54.06
N THR A 190 -5.75 -3.87 -54.63
CA THR A 190 -5.44 -3.44 -56.01
C THR A 190 -5.62 -1.97 -56.40
N GLY A 191 -4.55 -1.36 -56.96
CA GLY A 191 -4.51 -0.03 -57.58
C GLY A 191 -3.07 0.48 -57.71
N ALA A 192 -2.66 0.99 -58.88
CA ALA A 192 -1.25 1.27 -59.20
C ALA A 192 -0.78 2.72 -58.93
N ALA A 193 0.55 2.88 -58.83
CA ALA A 193 1.47 3.99 -59.19
C ALA A 193 0.92 5.43 -59.48
N VAL A 194 1.63 6.54 -59.24
CA VAL A 194 3.08 6.82 -58.95
C VAL A 194 3.17 7.94 -57.85
N GLU A 195 4.20 8.74 -57.54
CA GLU A 195 5.56 9.04 -58.08
C GLU A 195 6.55 9.43 -56.94
N LEU A 196 7.62 10.21 -57.21
CA LEU A 196 8.57 10.75 -56.23
C LEU A 196 8.54 12.29 -56.16
N GLY A 197 8.68 12.86 -54.96
CA GLY A 197 8.85 14.30 -54.70
C GLY A 197 9.97 14.56 -53.69
N ALA A 198 10.68 15.68 -53.83
CA ALA A 198 11.96 15.93 -53.15
C ALA A 198 11.83 16.43 -51.70
N ALA A 199 12.91 16.24 -50.92
CA ALA A 199 13.02 16.68 -49.52
C ALA A 199 13.41 18.18 -49.37
N PRO A 200 12.97 18.86 -48.29
CA PRO A 200 13.34 20.25 -48.01
C PRO A 200 14.77 20.41 -47.47
N LYS A 201 15.27 21.65 -47.54
CA LYS A 201 16.67 22.06 -47.27
C LYS A 201 16.75 22.87 -45.97
N PRO A 202 17.82 22.73 -45.15
CA PRO A 202 17.91 23.39 -43.84
C PRO A 202 18.31 24.88 -43.90
N GLU A 203 17.87 25.65 -42.90
CA GLU A 203 18.21 27.06 -42.70
C GLU A 203 19.46 27.29 -41.81
N PRO A 204 20.10 28.48 -41.84
CA PRO A 204 21.47 28.68 -41.37
C PRO A 204 21.62 29.10 -39.89
N LYS A 205 22.85 28.96 -39.36
CA LYS A 205 23.26 29.47 -38.03
C LYS A 205 23.57 30.98 -38.06
N PRO A 206 23.34 31.72 -36.95
CA PRO A 206 23.89 33.05 -36.73
C PRO A 206 25.33 33.03 -36.20
N GLU A 207 26.09 34.09 -36.47
CA GLU A 207 27.47 34.32 -36.02
C GLU A 207 27.58 35.29 -34.81
N PRO A 208 28.76 35.43 -34.14
CA PRO A 208 28.85 35.95 -32.77
C PRO A 208 28.90 37.49 -32.65
N LYS A 209 28.65 37.97 -31.42
CA LYS A 209 28.78 39.38 -31.01
C LYS A 209 30.21 39.73 -30.56
N PRO A 210 30.69 40.97 -30.76
CA PRO A 210 31.96 41.45 -30.20
C PRO A 210 31.86 41.88 -28.73
N GLU A 211 32.98 41.80 -28.01
CA GLU A 211 33.14 42.29 -26.64
C GLU A 211 33.57 43.77 -26.59
N PRO A 212 33.15 44.56 -25.58
CA PRO A 212 33.82 45.79 -25.19
C PRO A 212 34.99 45.50 -24.24
N LYS A 213 36.10 46.22 -24.41
CA LYS A 213 37.20 46.29 -23.42
C LYS A 213 37.01 47.47 -22.44
N PRO A 214 37.63 47.42 -21.25
CA PRO A 214 37.53 48.48 -20.24
C PRO A 214 38.26 49.77 -20.66
#